data_AF-A0A943CYQ8-F1
#
_entry.id   AF-A0A943CYQ8-F1
#
_cell.length_a   1.000
_cell.length_b   1.000
_cell.length_c   1.000
_cell.angle_alpha   90.00
_cell.angle_beta   90.00
_cell.angle_gamma   90.00
#
_symmetry.space_group_name_H-M   'P 1'
#
loop_
_entity.id
_entity.type
_entity.pdbx_description
1 polymer ?
#
loop_
_entity_poly.entity_id
_entity_poly.type
_entity_poly.pdbx_seq_one_letter_code
_entity_poly.pdbx_strand_id
1 'polypeptide(L)'
;MKFLIVCLIIGYLLYKNNSLKKSLSILNQRINNLTIEKNNNSNQNSTLNQNYKSTEEKIESIKKSTYYYKEKNFWDSSLEKEVYFYINNFIKNKSAKVEIVPHVSLRELFKPTSDFNNQNLKQLSSYHIDILLLSEKSFVPLVAIEIDGSHHKLNDRQKIRDAFKDSLLERNGIQLLRLKADNCNYAFIESELTRLLNTAPIYCPICGRKMLEKNNSKSGKKFFGCSGFPLACDHTESSCYKII
;
A
#
# COMPACT_ATOMS: atom_id res chain seq x y z
N MET A 1 -54.05 -31.18 -75.65
CA MET A 1 -53.94 -31.79 -74.30
C MET A 1 -52.62 -31.47 -73.58
N LYS A 2 -51.43 -31.58 -74.21
CA LYS A 2 -50.14 -31.34 -73.53
C LYS A 2 -49.92 -29.90 -72.99
N PHE A 3 -50.41 -28.88 -73.69
CA PHE A 3 -50.21 -27.47 -73.29
C PHE A 3 -50.99 -27.09 -72.00
N LEU A 4 -52.21 -27.58 -71.85
CA LEU A 4 -53.05 -27.36 -70.66
C LEU A 4 -52.42 -27.98 -69.41
N ILE A 5 -51.79 -29.15 -69.53
CA ILE A 5 -51.10 -29.82 -68.42
C ILE A 5 -49.89 -28.99 -67.96
N VAL A 6 -49.13 -28.40 -68.88
CA VAL A 6 -47.97 -27.55 -68.55
C VAL A 6 -48.41 -26.28 -67.81
N CYS A 7 -49.49 -25.63 -68.24
CA CYS A 7 -50.03 -24.45 -67.55
C CYS A 7 -50.52 -24.77 -66.13
N LEU A 8 -51.15 -25.93 -65.91
CA LEU A 8 -51.57 -26.37 -64.58
C LEU A 8 -50.39 -26.68 -63.65
N ILE A 9 -49.33 -27.29 -64.17
CA ILE A 9 -48.10 -27.57 -63.41
C ILE A 9 -47.41 -26.26 -63.00
N ILE A 10 -47.27 -25.30 -63.93
CA ILE A 10 -46.67 -23.99 -63.63
C ILE A 10 -47.52 -23.25 -62.58
N GLY A 11 -48.85 -23.24 -62.75
CA GLY A 11 -49.77 -22.64 -61.77
C GLY A 11 -49.63 -23.26 -60.38
N TYR A 12 -49.54 -24.60 -60.30
CA TYR A 12 -49.33 -25.32 -59.05
C TYR A 12 -47.97 -25.00 -58.40
N LEU A 13 -46.89 -24.91 -59.19
CA LEU A 13 -45.56 -24.55 -58.69
C LEU A 13 -45.52 -23.12 -58.14
N LEU A 14 -46.16 -22.16 -58.81
CA LEU A 14 -46.28 -20.78 -58.33
C LEU A 14 -47.11 -20.69 -57.04
N TYR A 15 -48.23 -21.42 -56.98
CA TYR A 15 -49.05 -21.50 -55.76
C TYR A 15 -48.27 -22.09 -54.58
N LYS A 16 -47.54 -23.20 -54.80
CA LYS A 16 -46.73 -23.85 -53.77
C LYS A 16 -45.59 -22.95 -53.28
N ASN A 17 -44.96 -22.19 -54.18
CA ASN A 17 -43.91 -21.22 -53.82
C ASN A 17 -44.44 -20.08 -52.95
N ASN A 18 -45.61 -19.52 -53.29
CA ASN A 18 -46.25 -18.49 -52.46
C ASN A 18 -46.69 -19.03 -51.08
N SER A 19 -47.19 -20.27 -51.03
CA SER A 19 -47.53 -20.94 -49.76
C SER A 19 -46.30 -21.12 -48.86
N LEU A 20 -45.15 -21.53 -49.44
CA LEU A 20 -43.87 -21.66 -48.74
C LEU A 20 -43.33 -20.32 -48.23
N LYS A 21 -43.44 -19.23 -49.02
CA LYS A 21 -43.04 -17.89 -48.56
C LYS A 21 -43.88 -17.43 -47.36
N LYS A 22 -45.17 -17.71 -47.37
CA LYS A 22 -46.09 -17.38 -46.26
C LYS A 22 -45.82 -18.22 -45.01
N SER A 23 -45.50 -19.50 -45.15
CA SER A 23 -45.11 -20.33 -43.99
C SER A 23 -43.76 -19.87 -43.41
N LEU A 24 -42.80 -19.49 -44.24
CA LEU A 24 -41.50 -18.96 -43.82
C LEU A 24 -41.64 -17.62 -43.07
N SER A 25 -42.52 -16.71 -43.53
CA SER A 25 -42.76 -15.45 -42.84
C SER A 25 -43.37 -15.64 -41.45
N ILE A 26 -44.31 -16.59 -41.32
CA ILE A 26 -44.93 -16.95 -40.03
C ILE A 26 -43.88 -17.57 -39.09
N LEU A 27 -42.98 -18.42 -39.63
CA LEU A 27 -41.93 -19.05 -38.85
C LEU A 27 -40.91 -18.02 -38.34
N ASN A 28 -40.52 -17.06 -39.18
CA ASN A 28 -39.65 -15.95 -38.78
C ASN A 28 -40.29 -15.06 -37.71
N GLN A 29 -41.60 -14.80 -37.81
CA GLN A 29 -42.32 -14.04 -36.79
C GLN A 29 -42.36 -14.80 -35.44
N ARG A 30 -42.56 -16.12 -35.47
CA ARG A 30 -42.49 -16.97 -34.27
C ARG A 30 -41.08 -17.01 -33.67
N ILE A 31 -40.04 -17.10 -34.49
CA ILE A 31 -38.64 -17.05 -34.02
C ILE A 31 -38.34 -15.69 -33.36
N ASN A 32 -38.79 -14.58 -33.96
CA ASN A 32 -38.61 -13.25 -33.37
C ASN A 32 -39.34 -13.13 -32.02
N ASN A 33 -40.57 -13.63 -31.92
CA ASN A 33 -41.31 -13.61 -30.66
C ASN A 33 -40.65 -14.49 -29.59
N LEU A 34 -40.18 -15.69 -29.94
CA LEU A 34 -39.40 -16.55 -29.03
C LEU A 34 -38.07 -15.92 -28.61
N THR A 35 -37.45 -15.14 -29.49
CA THR A 35 -36.22 -14.38 -29.18
C THR A 35 -36.51 -13.23 -28.23
N ILE A 36 -37.63 -12.52 -28.42
CA ILE A 36 -38.10 -11.44 -27.52
C ILE A 36 -38.48 -12.02 -26.14
N GLU A 37 -39.18 -13.16 -26.09
CA GLU A 37 -39.50 -13.84 -24.83
C GLU A 37 -38.26 -14.37 -24.10
N LYS A 38 -37.27 -14.91 -24.82
CA LYS A 38 -35.96 -15.27 -24.24
C LYS A 38 -35.23 -14.04 -23.69
N ASN A 39 -35.28 -12.90 -24.39
CA ASN A 39 -34.65 -11.66 -23.95
C ASN A 39 -35.38 -11.02 -22.74
N ASN A 40 -36.70 -11.15 -22.66
CA ASN A 40 -37.47 -10.65 -21.53
C ASN A 40 -37.31 -11.54 -20.29
N ASN A 41 -37.19 -12.86 -20.45
CA ASN A 41 -36.89 -13.78 -19.36
C ASN A 41 -35.41 -13.75 -18.94
N SER A 42 -34.48 -13.39 -19.82
CA SER A 42 -33.08 -13.16 -19.46
C SER A 42 -32.85 -11.80 -18.78
N ASN A 43 -33.70 -10.79 -19.06
CA ASN A 43 -33.63 -9.47 -18.41
C ASN A 43 -34.07 -9.44 -16.94
N GLN A 44 -34.65 -10.52 -16.39
CA GLN A 44 -34.83 -10.70 -14.94
C GLN A 44 -33.69 -11.49 -14.28
N ASN A 45 -32.78 -12.09 -15.05
CA ASN A 45 -31.60 -12.82 -14.57
C ASN A 45 -30.27 -12.21 -15.02
N SER A 46 -30.27 -10.99 -15.58
CA SER A 46 -29.08 -10.32 -16.14
C SER A 46 -28.36 -9.38 -15.15
N THR A 47 -28.36 -9.70 -13.86
CA THR A 47 -27.43 -9.11 -12.87
C THR A 47 -26.20 -9.99 -12.62
N LEU A 48 -25.92 -10.95 -13.51
CA LEU A 48 -24.75 -11.84 -13.45
C LEU A 48 -24.08 -12.09 -14.82
N ASN A 49 -23.93 -11.06 -15.66
CA ASN A 49 -22.92 -11.08 -16.72
C ASN A 49 -21.68 -10.29 -16.25
N GLN A 50 -20.99 -10.85 -15.25
CA GLN A 50 -19.59 -10.50 -15.05
C GLN A 50 -18.81 -11.14 -16.21
N ASN A 51 -18.19 -10.30 -17.06
CA ASN A 51 -17.13 -10.72 -17.98
C ASN A 51 -15.99 -11.33 -17.17
N TYR A 52 -16.08 -12.62 -16.84
CA TYR A 52 -15.00 -13.34 -16.19
C TYR A 52 -13.92 -13.59 -17.24
N LYS A 53 -12.93 -12.70 -17.27
CA LYS A 53 -11.68 -12.94 -17.99
C LYS A 53 -11.13 -14.31 -17.63
N SER A 54 -10.71 -15.08 -18.64
CA SER A 54 -10.03 -16.35 -18.38
C SER A 54 -8.77 -16.11 -17.56
N THR A 55 -8.26 -17.15 -16.91
CA THR A 55 -7.00 -17.08 -16.16
C THR A 55 -5.86 -16.59 -17.06
N GLU A 56 -5.85 -17.02 -18.32
CA GLU A 56 -4.88 -16.63 -19.35
C GLU A 56 -5.01 -15.15 -19.71
N GLU A 57 -6.23 -14.63 -19.88
CA GLU A 57 -6.46 -13.20 -20.13
C GLU A 57 -6.07 -12.32 -18.94
N LYS A 58 -6.27 -12.81 -17.71
CA LYS A 58 -5.80 -12.15 -16.48
C LYS A 58 -4.28 -12.14 -16.44
N ILE A 59 -3.62 -13.29 -16.68
CA ILE A 59 -2.16 -13.40 -16.73
C ILE A 59 -1.58 -12.47 -17.80
N GLU A 60 -2.17 -12.43 -18.99
CA GLU A 60 -1.71 -11.56 -20.07
C GLU A 60 -1.89 -10.07 -19.74
N SER A 61 -2.97 -9.71 -19.06
CA SER A 61 -3.15 -8.34 -18.55
C SER A 61 -2.13 -7.98 -17.46
N ILE A 62 -1.76 -8.93 -16.61
CA ILE A 62 -0.70 -8.74 -15.61
C ILE A 62 0.66 -8.59 -16.30
N LYS A 63 0.98 -9.43 -17.29
CA LYS A 63 2.21 -9.28 -18.09
C LYS A 63 2.29 -7.91 -18.74
N LYS A 64 1.20 -7.39 -19.29
CA LYS A 64 1.15 -6.00 -19.79
C LYS A 64 1.35 -4.97 -18.68
N SER A 65 0.92 -5.25 -17.45
CA SER A 65 1.23 -4.39 -16.32
C SER A 65 2.68 -4.50 -15.83
N THR A 66 3.50 -5.43 -16.33
CA THR A 66 4.92 -5.59 -15.93
C THR A 66 5.90 -4.76 -16.75
N TYR A 67 5.42 -3.87 -17.64
CA TYR A 67 6.27 -2.92 -18.38
C TYR A 67 6.82 -1.81 -17.46
N TYR A 68 7.66 -2.21 -16.51
CA TYR A 68 8.44 -1.32 -15.66
C TYR A 68 9.92 -1.55 -15.92
N TYR A 69 10.71 -0.49 -15.79
CA TYR A 69 12.17 -0.58 -15.82
C TYR A 69 12.70 -0.56 -14.39
N LYS A 70 13.88 -1.16 -14.20
CA LYS A 70 14.62 -1.06 -12.94
C LYS A 70 15.14 0.37 -12.79
N GLU A 71 14.71 1.06 -11.73
CA GLU A 71 15.24 2.37 -11.38
C GLU A 71 16.75 2.29 -11.15
N LYS A 72 17.49 3.27 -11.67
CA LYS A 72 18.95 3.31 -11.58
C LYS A 72 19.42 4.03 -10.32
N ASN A 73 18.64 4.98 -9.83
CA ASN A 73 18.98 5.81 -8.68
C ASN A 73 18.02 5.53 -7.51
N PHE A 74 18.56 5.02 -6.42
CA PHE A 74 17.77 4.76 -5.21
C PHE A 74 17.52 6.01 -4.36
N TRP A 75 18.46 6.96 -4.38
CA TRP A 75 18.40 8.19 -3.58
C TRP A 75 17.87 9.34 -4.42
N ASP A 76 17.03 10.19 -3.83
CA ASP A 76 16.49 11.36 -4.52
C ASP A 76 17.54 12.48 -4.62
N SER A 77 18.53 12.49 -3.71
CA SER A 77 19.67 13.41 -3.72
C SER A 77 20.99 12.77 -3.27
N SER A 78 22.12 13.41 -3.61
CA SER A 78 23.44 12.99 -3.11
C SER A 78 23.58 13.19 -1.61
N LEU A 79 22.90 14.21 -1.07
CA LEU A 79 22.91 14.52 0.36
C LEU A 79 22.22 13.40 1.17
N GLU A 80 21.08 12.88 0.69
CA GLU A 80 20.42 11.74 1.34
C GLU A 80 21.33 10.52 1.46
N LYS A 81 22.02 10.20 0.38
CA LYS A 81 22.98 9.10 0.35
C LYS A 81 24.08 9.30 1.40
N GLU A 82 24.69 10.48 1.41
CA GLU A 82 25.79 10.82 2.33
C GLU A 82 25.35 10.73 3.79
N VAL A 83 24.25 11.39 4.13
CA VAL A 83 23.67 11.41 5.48
C VAL A 83 23.30 10.01 5.93
N TYR A 84 22.69 9.20 5.07
CA TYR A 84 22.37 7.81 5.40
C TYR A 84 23.62 7.01 5.80
N PHE A 85 24.68 7.05 4.98
CA PHE A 85 25.90 6.30 5.28
C PHE A 85 26.56 6.79 6.57
N TYR A 86 26.55 8.10 6.80
CA TYR A 86 27.05 8.67 8.03
C TYR A 86 26.27 8.18 9.27
N ILE A 87 24.94 8.30 9.24
CA ILE A 87 24.07 7.84 10.34
C ILE A 87 24.23 6.34 10.58
N ASN A 88 24.29 5.54 9.52
CA ASN A 88 24.50 4.10 9.62
C ASN A 88 25.82 3.75 10.32
N ASN A 89 26.90 4.46 10.01
CA ASN A 89 28.19 4.27 10.68
C ASN A 89 28.14 4.73 12.14
N PHE A 90 27.53 5.88 12.42
CA PHE A 90 27.38 6.41 13.77
C PHE A 90 26.62 5.42 14.68
N ILE A 91 25.46 4.95 14.25
CA ILE A 91 24.62 3.99 14.98
C ILE A 91 25.37 2.68 15.25
N LYS A 92 26.07 2.13 14.23
CA LYS A 92 26.88 0.92 14.38
C LYS A 92 28.03 1.11 15.37
N ASN A 93 28.73 2.23 15.30
CA ASN A 93 29.84 2.54 16.21
C ASN A 93 29.38 2.67 17.67
N LYS A 94 28.13 3.11 17.88
CA LYS A 94 27.52 3.17 19.21
C LYS A 94 26.89 1.86 19.67
N SER A 95 26.91 0.81 18.84
CA SER A 95 26.25 -0.48 19.11
C SER A 95 24.75 -0.31 19.45
N ALA A 96 24.12 0.70 18.86
CA ALA A 96 22.75 1.05 19.18
C ALA A 96 21.76 -0.03 18.70
N LYS A 97 20.70 -0.27 19.48
CA LYS A 97 19.75 -1.37 19.27
C LYS A 97 18.60 -0.98 18.34
N VAL A 98 18.95 -0.61 17.12
CA VAL A 98 18.01 -0.18 16.08
C VAL A 98 18.34 -0.76 14.71
N GLU A 99 17.32 -0.92 13.89
CA GLU A 99 17.44 -1.15 12.44
C GLU A 99 17.26 0.18 11.71
N ILE A 100 17.99 0.36 10.62
CA ILE A 100 17.92 1.57 9.78
C ILE A 100 17.44 1.17 8.41
N VAL A 101 16.35 1.78 7.95
CA VAL A 101 15.77 1.52 6.63
C VAL A 101 15.64 2.83 5.87
N PRO A 102 16.25 2.95 4.67
CA PRO A 102 16.09 4.14 3.86
C PRO A 102 14.85 4.08 2.96
N HIS A 103 14.36 5.25 2.55
CA HIS A 103 13.31 5.44 1.54
C HIS A 103 12.04 4.60 1.81
N VAL A 104 11.44 4.81 2.99
CA VAL A 104 10.28 4.04 3.44
C VAL A 104 8.98 4.73 3.06
N SER A 105 8.13 4.09 2.26
CA SER A 105 6.80 4.62 1.96
C SER A 105 5.93 4.70 3.21
N LEU A 106 5.15 5.77 3.36
CA LEU A 106 4.18 5.89 4.45
C LEU A 106 3.13 4.77 4.45
N ARG A 107 2.92 4.10 3.31
CA ARG A 107 2.01 2.94 3.20
C ARG A 107 2.48 1.73 4.02
N GLU A 108 3.78 1.63 4.26
CA GLU A 108 4.36 0.56 5.08
C GLU A 108 4.13 0.80 6.58
N LEU A 109 3.94 2.06 6.99
CA LEU A 109 3.78 2.43 8.39
C LEU A 109 2.33 2.67 8.79
N PHE A 110 1.51 3.18 7.88
CA PHE A 110 0.17 3.66 8.21
C PHE A 110 -0.91 2.96 7.39
N LYS A 111 -2.03 2.68 8.07
CA LYS A 111 -3.27 2.21 7.46
C LYS A 111 -4.39 3.20 7.81
N PRO A 112 -5.36 3.41 6.91
CA PRO A 112 -6.50 4.28 7.18
C PRO A 112 -7.32 3.71 8.34
N THR A 113 -7.88 4.60 9.16
CA THR A 113 -8.84 4.21 10.21
C THR A 113 -10.16 3.80 9.56
N SER A 114 -10.96 2.99 10.28
CA SER A 114 -12.29 2.53 9.83
C SER A 114 -13.21 3.65 9.38
N ASP A 115 -13.10 4.81 10.03
CA ASP A 115 -13.97 5.96 9.83
C ASP A 115 -13.59 6.78 8.59
N PHE A 116 -12.42 6.48 8.00
CA PHE A 116 -11.97 7.06 6.74
C PHE A 116 -12.39 6.11 5.62
N ASN A 117 -13.60 6.31 5.08
CA ASN A 117 -14.18 5.53 3.98
C ASN A 117 -13.24 5.50 2.75
N ASN A 118 -12.35 4.52 2.70
CA ASN A 118 -11.74 3.89 1.52
C ASN A 118 -11.42 4.77 0.30
N GLN A 119 -10.95 5.99 0.49
CA GLN A 119 -10.48 6.84 -0.60
C GLN A 119 -9.07 7.32 -0.31
N ASN A 120 -8.11 6.67 -0.97
CA ASN A 120 -6.71 7.09 -1.18
C ASN A 120 -5.62 6.46 -0.29
N LEU A 121 -5.61 5.13 -0.12
CA LEU A 121 -4.34 4.41 0.17
C LEU A 121 -3.22 4.76 -0.83
N LYS A 122 -3.58 5.11 -2.07
CA LYS A 122 -2.67 5.62 -3.11
C LYS A 122 -1.98 6.92 -2.72
N GLN A 123 -2.58 7.72 -1.83
CA GLN A 123 -1.96 8.96 -1.35
C GLN A 123 -0.72 8.62 -0.54
N LEU A 124 -0.78 7.68 0.40
CA LEU A 124 0.36 7.30 1.23
C LEU A 124 1.55 6.75 0.42
N SER A 125 1.30 6.04 -0.67
CA SER A 125 2.38 5.56 -1.56
C SER A 125 3.13 6.67 -2.31
N SER A 126 2.63 7.92 -2.29
CA SER A 126 3.32 9.08 -2.89
C SER A 126 4.20 9.87 -1.89
N TYR A 127 4.29 9.37 -0.65
CA TYR A 127 5.12 9.95 0.40
C TYR A 127 6.09 8.88 0.91
N HIS A 128 7.33 9.29 1.09
CA HIS A 128 8.41 8.47 1.64
C HIS A 128 9.04 9.20 2.80
N ILE A 129 9.54 8.46 3.78
CA ILE A 129 10.47 8.92 4.80
C ILE A 129 11.87 8.57 4.31
N ASP A 130 12.78 9.54 4.30
CA ASP A 130 14.12 9.36 3.72
C ASP A 130 14.92 8.32 4.50
N ILE A 131 14.88 8.38 5.83
CA ILE A 131 15.52 7.39 6.71
C ILE A 131 14.62 7.11 7.92
N LEU A 132 14.40 5.83 8.22
CA LEU A 132 13.61 5.39 9.36
C LEU A 132 14.45 4.52 10.30
N LEU A 133 14.48 4.87 11.59
CA LEU A 133 15.07 4.06 12.65
C LEU A 133 13.95 3.29 13.35
N LEU A 134 14.15 1.98 13.44
CA LEU A 134 13.19 1.02 13.96
C LEU A 134 13.81 0.29 15.16
N SER A 135 13.01 -0.12 16.13
CA SER A 135 13.49 -1.00 17.21
C SER A 135 14.00 -2.32 16.63
N GLU A 136 15.17 -2.79 17.08
CA GLU A 136 15.86 -3.98 16.52
C GLU A 136 14.98 -5.22 16.39
N LYS A 137 14.09 -5.46 17.36
CA LYS A 137 13.37 -6.75 17.45
C LYS A 137 11.91 -6.74 17.01
N SER A 138 11.20 -5.64 17.19
CA SER A 138 9.79 -5.53 16.83
C SER A 138 9.53 -4.66 15.61
N PHE A 139 10.58 -4.05 15.02
CA PHE A 139 10.47 -3.15 13.88
C PHE A 139 9.43 -2.03 14.11
N VAL A 140 9.31 -1.56 15.36
CA VAL A 140 8.46 -0.41 15.69
C VAL A 140 9.22 0.87 15.35
N PRO A 141 8.63 1.81 14.61
CA PRO A 141 9.25 3.10 14.30
C PRO A 141 9.60 3.90 15.56
N LEU A 142 10.85 4.36 15.64
CA LEU A 142 11.35 5.17 16.75
C LEU A 142 11.59 6.61 16.33
N VAL A 143 12.31 6.79 15.22
CA VAL A 143 12.70 8.10 14.69
C VAL A 143 12.58 8.08 13.15
N ALA A 144 11.81 9.00 12.61
CA ALA A 144 11.79 9.33 11.20
C ALA A 144 12.75 10.50 10.94
N ILE A 145 13.48 10.45 9.83
CA ILE A 145 14.43 11.49 9.43
C ILE A 145 14.10 11.92 8.01
N GLU A 146 13.98 13.22 7.82
CA GLU A 146 13.70 13.88 6.55
C GLU A 146 14.84 14.83 6.21
N ILE A 147 15.27 14.82 4.96
CA ILE A 147 16.41 15.58 4.44
C ILE A 147 15.87 16.62 3.46
N ASP A 148 15.63 17.81 4.00
CA ASP A 148 15.10 18.93 3.25
C ASP A 148 16.21 19.52 2.34
N GLY A 149 16.06 19.31 1.02
CA GLY A 149 16.93 19.93 0.02
C GLY A 149 16.88 21.47 0.04
N SER A 150 17.94 22.11 -0.45
CA SER A 150 18.06 23.57 -0.58
C SER A 150 17.20 24.12 -1.72
N HIS A 151 15.88 23.98 -1.61
CA HIS A 151 14.95 24.60 -2.56
C HIS A 151 14.63 26.03 -2.14
N HIS A 152 15.25 26.99 -2.84
CA HIS A 152 14.85 28.39 -2.79
C HIS A 152 13.36 28.51 -3.18
N LYS A 153 12.56 29.06 -2.24
CA LYS A 153 11.10 29.29 -2.27
C LYS A 153 10.24 28.03 -2.05
N LEU A 154 9.76 27.90 -0.82
CA LEU A 154 8.67 27.02 -0.40
C LEU A 154 7.45 27.18 -1.32
N ASN A 155 7.27 26.25 -2.26
CA ASN A 155 6.00 26.07 -2.96
C ASN A 155 4.96 25.60 -1.94
N ASP A 156 3.73 26.10 -2.00
CA ASP A 156 2.66 25.73 -1.05
C ASP A 156 2.44 24.21 -1.00
N ARG A 157 2.72 23.51 -2.11
CA ARG A 157 2.71 22.04 -2.16
C ARG A 157 3.69 21.40 -1.19
N GLN A 158 4.91 21.91 -1.08
CA GLN A 158 5.91 21.35 -0.16
C GLN A 158 5.47 21.56 1.29
N LYS A 159 5.00 22.76 1.63
CA LYS A 159 4.45 23.06 2.96
C LYS A 159 3.28 22.13 3.33
N ILE A 160 2.38 21.86 2.39
CA ILE A 160 1.25 20.93 2.61
C ILE A 160 1.76 19.50 2.85
N ARG A 161 2.76 19.04 2.08
CA ARG A 161 3.35 17.71 2.25
C ARG A 161 4.05 17.58 3.60
N ASP A 162 4.78 18.60 4.00
CA ASP A 162 5.48 18.64 5.28
C ASP A 162 4.51 18.65 6.45
N ALA A 163 3.52 19.55 6.44
CA ALA A 163 2.49 19.61 7.48
C ALA A 163 1.72 18.29 7.61
N PHE A 164 1.46 17.61 6.49
CA PHE A 164 0.84 16.28 6.49
C PHE A 164 1.73 15.24 7.18
N LYS A 165 3.01 15.15 6.82
CA LYS A 165 3.96 14.20 7.43
C LYS A 165 4.12 14.47 8.93
N ASP A 166 4.33 15.73 9.29
CA ASP A 166 4.53 16.16 10.68
C ASP A 166 3.35 15.73 11.54
N SER A 167 2.11 16.08 11.13
CA SER A 167 0.91 15.71 11.86
C SER A 167 0.68 14.20 11.93
N LEU A 168 0.98 13.47 10.85
CA LEU A 168 0.81 12.03 10.81
C LEU A 168 1.79 11.30 11.74
N LEU A 169 3.06 11.70 11.75
CA LEU A 169 4.10 11.12 12.61
C LEU A 169 3.83 11.44 14.08
N GLU A 170 3.53 12.70 14.39
CA GLU A 170 3.24 13.17 15.74
C GLU A 170 2.05 12.40 16.35
N ARG A 171 0.94 12.31 15.60
CA ARG A 171 -0.28 11.61 16.06
C ARG A 171 -0.04 10.13 16.35
N ASN A 172 0.97 9.52 15.72
CA ASN A 172 1.32 8.12 15.91
C ASN A 172 2.55 7.93 16.83
N GLY A 173 3.01 8.99 17.50
CA GLY A 173 4.09 8.93 18.48
C GLY A 173 5.46 8.61 17.87
N ILE A 174 5.68 8.92 16.59
CA ILE A 174 6.95 8.73 15.91
C ILE A 174 7.69 10.07 15.93
N GLN A 175 8.90 10.09 16.49
CA GLN A 175 9.71 11.30 16.56
C GLN A 175 10.24 11.66 15.16
N LEU A 176 10.26 12.95 14.81
CA LEU A 176 10.75 13.44 13.52
C LEU A 176 12.00 14.30 13.70
N LEU A 177 13.06 13.99 12.94
CA LEU A 177 14.25 14.81 12.77
C LEU A 177 14.30 15.36 11.35
N ARG A 178 14.19 16.69 11.19
CA ARG A 178 14.37 17.36 9.90
C ARG A 178 15.77 17.94 9.77
N LEU A 179 16.49 17.50 8.74
CA LEU A 179 17.82 17.95 8.37
C LEU A 179 17.72 18.88 7.16
N LYS A 180 18.04 20.14 7.36
CA LYS A 180 18.10 21.22 6.38
C LYS A 180 19.55 21.60 6.13
N ALA A 181 19.81 22.28 5.02
CA ALA A 181 21.17 22.71 4.66
C ALA A 181 21.92 23.48 5.77
N ASP A 182 21.22 24.20 6.64
CA ASP A 182 21.79 24.97 7.75
C ASP A 182 22.04 24.15 9.04
N ASN A 183 21.40 22.99 9.20
CA ASN A 183 21.55 22.13 10.38
C ASN A 183 21.96 20.67 10.04
N CYS A 184 22.43 20.39 8.82
CA CYS A 184 22.83 19.03 8.39
C CYS A 184 24.33 18.72 8.65
N ASN A 185 24.97 19.40 9.61
CA ASN A 185 26.34 19.03 9.97
C ASN A 185 26.36 17.79 10.88
N TYR A 186 27.44 17.03 10.79
CA TYR A 186 27.63 15.76 11.48
C TYR A 186 27.47 15.85 13.00
N ALA A 187 28.07 16.86 13.64
CA ALA A 187 27.96 17.05 15.09
C ALA A 187 26.52 17.29 15.55
N PHE A 188 25.73 18.04 14.77
CA PHE A 188 24.31 18.24 15.04
C PHE A 188 23.53 16.92 14.91
N ILE A 189 23.77 16.16 13.84
CA ILE A 189 23.12 14.86 13.60
C ILE A 189 23.37 13.92 14.79
N GLU A 190 24.62 13.78 15.25
CA GLU A 190 24.95 12.91 16.39
C GLU A 190 24.26 13.34 17.67
N SER A 191 24.27 14.65 17.96
CA SER A 191 23.63 15.23 19.15
C SER A 191 22.13 14.94 19.16
N GLU A 192 21.43 15.28 18.07
CA GLU A 192 19.98 15.12 17.99
C GLU A 192 19.55 13.66 17.95
N LEU A 193 20.25 12.80 17.19
CA LEU A 193 19.94 11.37 17.20
C LEU A 193 20.15 10.76 18.58
N THR A 194 21.22 11.13 19.27
CA THR A 194 21.47 10.68 20.64
C THR A 194 20.35 11.11 21.57
N ARG A 195 19.89 12.37 21.47
CA ARG A 195 18.79 12.90 22.28
C ARG A 195 17.46 12.17 22.00
N LEU A 196 17.12 11.98 20.73
CA LEU A 196 15.87 11.33 20.30
C LEU A 196 15.84 9.85 20.70
N LEU A 197 16.96 9.12 20.53
CA LEU A 197 17.04 7.70 20.91
C LEU A 197 17.07 7.50 22.43
N ASN A 198 17.64 8.43 23.20
CA ASN A 198 17.58 8.36 24.67
C ASN A 198 16.17 8.60 25.24
N THR A 199 15.31 9.29 24.50
CA THR A 199 13.92 9.57 24.90
C THR A 199 12.91 8.63 24.24
N ALA A 200 13.35 7.81 23.27
CA ALA A 200 12.52 6.85 22.58
C ALA A 200 12.07 5.70 23.51
N PRO A 201 10.89 5.10 23.28
CA PRO A 201 10.45 3.92 24.01
C PRO A 201 11.42 2.75 23.84
N ILE A 202 11.71 2.06 24.94
CA ILE A 202 12.58 0.88 24.95
C ILE A 202 11.76 -0.38 24.68
N TYR A 203 12.30 -1.27 23.85
CA TYR A 203 11.71 -2.56 23.51
C TYR A 203 12.63 -3.69 23.95
N CYS A 204 12.02 -4.80 24.37
CA CYS A 204 12.72 -5.97 24.88
C CYS A 204 13.60 -6.59 23.80
N PRO A 205 14.90 -6.79 24.04
CA PRO A 205 15.82 -7.36 23.05
C PRO A 205 15.50 -8.83 22.72
N ILE A 206 14.76 -9.52 23.58
CA ILE A 206 14.41 -10.93 23.42
C ILE A 206 13.14 -11.11 22.57
N CYS A 207 12.07 -10.37 22.88
CA CYS A 207 10.77 -10.60 22.24
C CYS A 207 10.17 -9.37 21.52
N GLY A 208 10.83 -8.21 21.58
CA GLY A 208 10.37 -6.99 20.92
C GLY A 208 9.19 -6.27 21.58
N ARG A 209 8.62 -6.78 22.68
CA ARG A 209 7.57 -6.07 23.42
C ARG A 209 8.13 -4.86 24.17
N LYS A 210 7.30 -3.83 24.34
CA LYS A 210 7.68 -2.62 25.08
C LYS A 210 8.16 -2.97 26.50
N MET A 211 9.25 -2.35 26.94
CA MET A 211 9.70 -2.46 28.32
C MET A 211 9.08 -1.36 29.17
N LEU A 212 8.75 -1.69 30.42
CA LEU A 212 8.12 -0.78 31.37
C LEU A 212 9.07 -0.57 32.56
N GLU A 213 9.24 0.68 32.98
CA GLU A 213 9.98 0.98 34.22
C GLU A 213 9.17 0.46 35.42
N LYS A 214 9.83 -0.32 36.28
CA LYS A 214 9.27 -0.93 37.49
C LYS A 214 10.22 -0.69 38.66
N ASN A 215 9.68 -0.80 39.87
CA ASN A 215 10.46 -0.74 41.11
C ASN A 215 10.55 -2.13 41.73
N ASN A 216 11.75 -2.50 42.18
CA ASN A 216 11.92 -3.68 43.01
C ASN A 216 11.25 -3.45 44.37
N SER A 217 10.31 -4.30 44.76
CA SER A 217 9.53 -4.15 46.00
C SER A 217 10.38 -4.21 47.27
N LYS A 218 11.55 -4.89 47.22
CA LYS A 218 12.45 -5.04 48.38
C LYS A 218 13.49 -3.93 48.45
N SER A 219 14.12 -3.60 47.32
CA SER A 219 15.25 -2.66 47.29
C SER A 219 14.88 -1.23 46.85
N GLY A 220 13.66 -1.02 46.35
CA GLY A 220 13.21 0.25 45.79
C GLY A 220 13.89 0.64 44.47
N LYS A 221 14.87 -0.14 43.99
CA LYS A 221 15.63 0.17 42.78
C LYS A 221 14.75 0.03 41.53
N LYS A 222 14.90 1.00 40.62
CA LYS A 222 14.27 1.01 39.30
C LYS A 222 14.94 0.01 38.35
N PHE A 223 14.14 -0.66 37.53
CA PHE A 223 14.58 -1.54 36.45
C PHE A 223 13.54 -1.54 35.32
N PHE A 224 13.91 -2.01 34.14
CA PHE A 224 12.97 -2.22 33.06
C PHE A 224 12.52 -3.68 33.04
N GLY A 225 11.20 -3.92 33.06
CA GLY A 225 10.62 -5.24 32.88
C GLY A 225 9.84 -5.33 31.57
N CYS A 226 9.96 -6.45 30.86
CA CYS A 226 9.15 -6.71 29.67
C CYS A 226 7.65 -6.63 29.99
N SER A 227 6.86 -6.00 29.10
CA SER A 227 5.39 -5.94 29.24
C SER A 227 4.70 -7.30 29.06
N GLY A 228 5.42 -8.31 28.57
CA GLY A 228 4.95 -9.70 28.48
C GLY A 228 5.03 -10.50 29.79
N PHE A 229 5.59 -9.93 30.86
CA PHE A 229 5.72 -10.62 32.14
C PHE A 229 4.34 -10.83 32.81
N PRO A 230 4.10 -11.97 33.48
CA PRO A 230 5.02 -13.10 33.66
C PRO A 230 4.92 -14.18 32.58
N LEU A 231 3.86 -14.16 31.76
CA LEU A 231 3.46 -15.34 30.98
C LEU A 231 4.22 -15.49 29.66
N ALA A 232 4.53 -14.39 28.99
CA ALA A 232 5.05 -14.42 27.61
C ALA A 232 6.54 -14.10 27.51
N CYS A 233 7.09 -13.34 28.46
CA CYS A 233 8.51 -12.99 28.54
C CYS A 233 8.80 -12.35 29.89
N ASP A 234 9.79 -12.86 30.61
CA ASP A 234 10.21 -12.38 31.92
C ASP A 234 11.51 -11.57 31.91
N HIS A 235 11.99 -11.21 30.71
CA HIS A 235 13.21 -10.43 30.53
C HIS A 235 13.17 -9.10 31.28
N THR A 236 14.28 -8.78 31.93
CA THR A 236 14.50 -7.52 32.65
C THR A 236 15.83 -6.91 32.26
N GLU A 237 15.90 -5.58 32.30
CA GLU A 237 17.11 -4.80 32.10
C GLU A 237 17.32 -3.82 33.25
N SER A 238 18.56 -3.37 33.45
CA SER A 238 18.87 -2.33 34.42
C SER A 238 18.19 -1.00 34.05
N SER A 239 17.98 -0.11 35.02
CA SER A 239 17.43 1.24 34.74
C SER A 239 18.34 2.13 33.90
N CYS A 240 19.62 1.76 33.72
CA CYS A 240 20.54 2.46 32.83
C CYS A 240 20.60 1.87 31.42
N TYR A 241 19.77 0.88 31.10
CA TYR A 241 19.65 0.34 29.75
C TYR A 241 19.16 1.41 28.78
N LYS A 242 19.84 1.54 27.65
CA LYS A 242 19.59 2.56 26.62
C LYS A 242 19.64 1.94 25.24
N ILE A 243 18.99 2.63 24.30
CA ILE A 243 19.06 2.29 22.89
C ILE A 243 20.44 2.62 22.31
N ILE A 244 21.10 3.68 22.80
CA ILE A 244 22.38 4.22 22.34
C ILE A 244 23.26 4.70 23.50
#